data_AF-A0A1B6D2M5-F1
#
_entry.id   AF-A0A1B6D2M5-F1
#
_cell.length_a   1.000
_cell.length_b   1.000
_cell.length_c   1.000
_cell.angle_alpha   90.00
_cell.angle_beta   90.00
_cell.angle_gamma   90.00
#
_symmetry.space_group_name_H-M   'P 1'
#
loop_
_entity.id
_entity.type
_entity.pdbx_description
1 polymer ?
#
loop_
_entity_poly.entity_id
_entity_poly.type
_entity_poly.pdbx_seq_one_letter_code
_entity_poly.pdbx_strand_id
1 'polypeptide(L)'
;QFSLGQHMSHVIGTHFRLVVLGTAPSASSTSNLHSMSPHVSLHSSSDADLHSSLQRFWIQEEVPVPSKKTEEEEQCDAHFATSHSRDETRHYTVRLPFKENHLP
;
A
#
# COMPACT_ATOMS: atom_id res chain seq x y z
N GLN A 1 -3.38 19.87 -24.26
CA GLN A 1 -2.59 19.12 -25.27
C GLN A 1 -1.59 20.09 -25.85
N PHE A 2 -0.30 19.77 -25.82
CA PHE A 2 0.75 20.64 -26.36
C PHE A 2 1.35 19.96 -27.60
N SER A 3 1.42 20.69 -28.72
CA SER A 3 2.05 20.23 -29.97
C SER A 3 3.33 21.04 -30.19
N LEU A 4 4.43 20.35 -30.48
CA LEU A 4 5.74 20.97 -30.76
C LEU A 4 5.89 21.44 -32.23
N GLY A 5 4.86 21.29 -33.06
CA GLY A 5 4.88 21.69 -34.47
C GLY A 5 4.25 20.63 -35.39
N GLN A 6 4.16 20.95 -36.69
CA GLN A 6 3.69 20.00 -37.69
C GLN A 6 4.66 18.81 -37.78
N HIS A 7 4.15 17.58 -37.72
CA HIS A 7 4.93 16.33 -37.74
C HIS A 7 5.81 16.07 -36.49
N MET A 8 5.57 16.79 -35.39
CA MET A 8 6.29 16.60 -34.13
C MET A 8 5.47 15.80 -33.11
N SER A 9 6.14 15.22 -32.13
CA SER A 9 5.52 14.50 -31.02
C SER A 9 4.51 15.38 -30.28
N HIS A 10 3.33 14.83 -30.02
CA HIS A 10 2.29 15.41 -29.20
C HIS A 10 2.46 14.96 -27.75
N VAL A 11 2.24 15.88 -26.81
CA VAL A 11 2.22 15.57 -25.38
C VAL A 11 0.79 15.69 -24.85
N ILE A 12 0.32 14.60 -24.24
CA ILE A 12 -1.00 14.48 -23.64
C ILE A 12 -0.83 14.30 -22.13
N GLY A 13 -1.51 15.13 -21.33
CA GLY A 13 -1.60 14.93 -19.89
C GLY A 13 -2.64 13.85 -19.58
N THR A 14 -2.26 12.83 -18.83
CA THR A 14 -3.16 11.81 -18.30
C THR A 14 -3.13 11.84 -16.77
N HIS A 15 -4.04 11.10 -16.13
CA HIS A 15 -4.02 10.92 -14.68
C HIS A 15 -2.69 10.30 -14.18
N PHE A 16 -1.98 9.59 -15.05
CA PHE A 16 -0.67 8.97 -14.80
C PHE A 16 0.51 9.83 -15.27
N ARG A 17 0.32 11.16 -15.40
CA ARG A 17 1.27 12.15 -15.94
C ARG A 17 1.34 12.15 -17.48
N LEU A 18 2.42 12.72 -18.01
CA LEU A 18 2.58 13.08 -19.42
C LEU A 18 2.86 11.84 -20.27
N VAL A 19 2.10 11.70 -21.36
CA VAL A 19 2.31 10.71 -22.41
C VAL A 19 2.78 11.45 -23.66
N VAL A 20 3.87 10.98 -24.26
CA VAL A 20 4.40 11.50 -25.53
C VAL A 20 3.98 10.55 -26.65
N LEU A 21 3.26 11.05 -27.65
CA LEU A 21 2.83 10.31 -28.83
C LEU A 21 3.44 10.94 -30.07
N GLY A 22 4.09 10.19 -30.92
CA GLY A 22 4.69 10.72 -32.14
C GLY A 22 5.06 9.63 -33.12
N THR A 23 5.39 10.03 -34.33
CA THR A 23 5.96 9.14 -35.34
C THR A 23 7.42 8.88 -35.00
N ALA A 24 7.79 7.62 -34.76
CA ALA A 24 9.17 7.21 -34.65
C ALA A 24 9.74 6.93 -36.06
N PRO A 25 10.97 7.37 -36.39
CA PRO A 25 11.60 6.96 -37.63
C PRO A 25 11.89 5.46 -37.59
N SER A 26 11.09 4.67 -38.32
CA SER A 26 11.37 3.26 -38.55
C SER A 26 12.30 3.16 -39.74
N ALA A 27 13.54 2.72 -39.52
CA ALA A 27 14.48 2.44 -40.59
C ALA A 27 14.00 1.22 -41.38
N SER A 28 13.13 1.43 -42.37
CA SER A 28 12.84 0.45 -43.41
C SER A 28 13.28 1.05 -44.75
N SER A 29 14.44 0.57 -45.21
CA SER A 29 14.90 0.81 -46.57
C SER A 29 13.87 0.26 -47.56
N THR A 30 13.48 1.11 -48.51
CA THR A 30 12.87 0.81 -49.81
C THR A 30 11.49 0.12 -49.84
N SER A 31 10.51 0.91 -50.26
CA SER A 31 9.30 0.53 -51.01
C SER A 31 8.44 -0.61 -50.45
N ASN A 32 7.40 -0.26 -49.69
CA ASN A 32 5.99 -0.54 -50.02
C ASN A 32 5.07 0.02 -48.92
N LEU A 33 3.98 0.64 -49.35
CA LEU A 33 2.96 1.31 -48.56
C LEU A 33 2.19 0.28 -47.69
N HIS A 34 1.92 0.62 -46.42
CA HIS A 34 0.99 -0.04 -45.47
C HIS A 34 1.49 -1.16 -44.53
N SER A 35 2.51 -0.89 -43.73
CA SER A 35 2.51 -1.49 -42.38
C SER A 35 3.11 -0.54 -41.35
N MET A 36 2.31 0.43 -40.89
CA MET A 36 2.59 1.12 -39.63
C MET A 36 2.23 0.17 -38.49
N SER A 37 3.10 -0.79 -38.20
CA SER A 37 2.95 -1.60 -37.00
C SER A 37 3.29 -0.73 -35.78
N PRO A 38 2.37 -0.53 -34.82
CA PRO A 38 2.66 0.25 -33.62
C PRO A 38 3.74 -0.47 -32.80
N HIS A 39 4.92 0.12 -32.71
CA HIS A 39 5.99 -0.39 -31.86
C HIS A 39 5.82 0.17 -30.44
N VAL A 40 5.54 -0.70 -29.48
CA VAL A 40 5.44 -0.34 -28.05
C VAL A 40 6.75 -0.72 -27.37
N SER A 41 7.53 0.29 -26.97
CA SER A 41 8.70 0.09 -26.12
C SER A 41 8.34 0.40 -24.66
N LEU A 42 8.43 -0.60 -23.78
CA LEU A 42 8.23 -0.41 -22.35
C LEU A 42 9.58 -0.10 -21.69
N HIS A 43 9.74 1.11 -21.15
CA HIS A 43 10.92 1.43 -20.36
C HIS A 43 10.67 1.06 -18.90
N SER A 44 11.04 -0.16 -18.52
CA SER A 44 10.99 -0.62 -17.13
C SER A 44 12.36 -0.36 -16.49
N SER A 45 12.43 0.62 -15.59
CA SER A 45 13.60 0.79 -14.71
C SER A 45 13.35 0.07 -13.40
N SER A 46 14.20 -0.89 -13.05
CA SER A 46 14.19 -1.51 -11.72
C SER A 46 14.72 -0.50 -10.70
N ASP A 47 13.83 0.16 -9.99
CA ASP A 47 14.16 1.05 -8.89
C ASP A 47 14.23 0.23 -7.59
N ALA A 48 15.45 -0.11 -7.17
CA ALA A 48 15.69 -0.90 -5.97
C ALA A 48 15.28 -0.14 -4.69
N ASP A 49 15.40 1.19 -4.69
CA ASP A 49 15.06 2.03 -3.55
C ASP A 49 13.54 2.10 -3.36
N LEU A 50 12.80 2.21 -4.47
CA LEU A 50 11.34 2.10 -4.44
C LEU A 50 10.88 0.73 -3.96
N HIS A 51 11.48 -0.35 -4.49
CA HIS A 51 11.14 -1.71 -4.08
C HIS A 51 11.37 -1.94 -2.58
N SER A 52 12.52 -1.51 -2.05
CA SER A 52 12.83 -1.63 -0.62
C SER A 52 11.88 -0.80 0.26
N SER A 53 11.44 0.37 -0.22
CA SER A 53 10.51 1.23 0.50
C SER A 53 9.12 0.60 0.57
N LEU A 54 8.63 0.03 -0.54
CA LEU A 54 7.37 -0.71 -0.56
C LEU A 54 7.42 -1.95 0.34
N GLN A 55 8.52 -2.70 0.32
CA GLN A 55 8.68 -3.86 1.19
C GLN A 55 8.63 -3.49 2.68
N ARG A 56 9.33 -2.42 3.08
CA ARG A 56 9.30 -1.92 4.47
C ARG A 56 7.92 -1.47 4.90
N PHE A 57 7.20 -0.79 4.01
CA PHE A 57 5.82 -0.37 4.26
C PHE A 57 4.94 -1.58 4.61
N TRP A 58 5.01 -2.64 3.81
CA TRP A 58 4.21 -3.85 4.05
C TRP A 58 4.58 -4.58 5.34
N ILE A 59 5.87 -4.69 5.66
CA ILE A 59 6.32 -5.30 6.92
C ILE A 59 5.80 -4.52 8.13
N GLN A 60 5.72 -3.18 8.05
CA GLN A 60 5.27 -2.34 9.15
C GLN A 60 3.75 -2.43 9.36
N GLU A 61 2.97 -2.58 8.29
CA GLU A 61 1.51 -2.71 8.39
C GLU A 61 1.04 -4.15 8.68
N GLU A 62 1.93 -5.14 8.57
CA GLU A 62 1.60 -6.52 8.88
C GLU A 62 1.35 -6.69 10.39
N VAL A 63 0.16 -7.17 10.73
CA VAL A 63 -0.17 -7.53 12.12
C VAL A 63 0.69 -8.74 12.50
N PRO A 64 1.48 -8.68 13.60
CA PRO A 64 2.30 -9.80 14.01
C PRO A 64 1.46 -11.08 14.13
N VAL A 65 1.97 -12.17 13.58
CA VAL A 65 1.33 -13.49 13.76
C VAL A 65 1.26 -13.77 15.26
N PRO A 66 0.08 -14.09 15.81
CA PRO A 66 -0.06 -14.30 17.24
C PRO A 66 0.85 -15.45 17.68
N SER A 67 1.85 -15.12 18.48
CA SER A 67 2.70 -16.10 19.16
C SER A 67 1.91 -16.82 20.25
N LYS A 68 2.44 -17.95 20.73
CA LYS A 68 1.92 -18.59 21.95
C LYS A 68 2.00 -17.55 23.08
N LYS A 69 0.86 -17.26 23.69
CA LYS A 69 0.79 -16.34 24.84
C LYS A 69 1.64 -16.89 25.99
N THR A 70 2.32 -16.01 26.69
CA THR A 70 2.95 -16.39 27.96
C THR A 70 1.87 -16.62 29.01
N GLU A 71 2.22 -17.30 30.10
CA GLU A 71 1.28 -17.54 31.19
C GLU A 71 0.82 -16.23 31.85
N GLU A 72 1.71 -15.23 31.91
CA GLU A 72 1.38 -13.89 32.40
C GLU A 72 0.39 -13.16 31.48
N GLU A 73 0.53 -13.29 30.15
CA GLU A 73 -0.41 -12.72 29.19
C GLU A 73 -1.80 -13.35 29.33
N GLU A 74 -1.86 -14.68 29.50
CA GLU A 74 -3.12 -15.39 29.70
C GLU A 74 -3.81 -14.99 31.01
N GLN A 75 -3.04 -14.83 32.10
CA GLN A 75 -3.55 -14.32 33.37
C GLN A 75 -4.04 -12.87 33.26
N CYS A 76 -3.31 -12.01 32.54
CA CYS A 76 -3.72 -10.63 32.26
C CYS A 76 -5.04 -10.56 31.49
N ASP A 77 -5.19 -11.38 30.45
CA ASP A 77 -6.42 -11.45 29.65
C ASP A 77 -7.61 -11.94 30.47
N ALA A 78 -7.40 -12.98 31.30
CA ALA A 78 -8.42 -13.48 32.21
C ALA A 78 -8.82 -12.40 33.25
N HIS A 79 -7.85 -11.67 33.80
CA HIS A 79 -8.12 -10.55 34.70
C HIS A 79 -8.90 -9.43 33.98
N PHE A 80 -8.52 -9.06 32.76
CA PHE A 80 -9.22 -8.06 31.97
C PHE A 80 -10.67 -8.48 31.70
N ALA A 81 -10.90 -9.72 31.24
CA ALA A 81 -12.23 -10.23 30.97
C ALA A 81 -13.15 -10.27 32.22
N THR A 82 -12.56 -10.48 33.41
CA THR A 82 -13.32 -10.55 34.66
C THR A 82 -13.49 -9.21 35.37
N SER A 83 -12.65 -8.21 35.06
CA SER A 83 -12.69 -6.89 35.68
C SER A 83 -13.18 -5.79 34.76
N HIS A 84 -13.23 -6.01 33.45
CA HIS A 84 -13.54 -5.01 32.44
C HIS A 84 -14.69 -5.50 31.54
N SER A 85 -15.77 -4.72 31.49
CA SER A 85 -16.88 -4.98 30.56
C SER A 85 -17.46 -3.67 30.05
N ARG A 86 -18.16 -3.74 28.93
CA ARG A 86 -18.87 -2.60 28.35
C ARG A 86 -20.36 -2.86 28.38
N ASP A 87 -21.13 -1.95 28.96
CA ASP A 87 -22.58 -2.09 29.06
C ASP A 87 -23.28 -1.74 27.73
N GLU A 88 -24.60 -2.00 27.68
CA GLU A 88 -25.44 -1.71 26.51
C GLU A 88 -25.48 -0.21 26.17
N THR A 89 -25.27 0.65 27.17
CA THR A 89 -25.16 2.12 27.03
C THR A 89 -23.78 2.59 26.59
N ARG A 90 -22.86 1.65 26.28
CA ARG A 90 -21.49 1.86 25.83
C ARG A 90 -20.53 2.42 26.89
N HIS A 91 -20.88 2.42 28.17
CA HIS A 91 -19.97 2.78 29.26
C HIS A 91 -19.10 1.60 29.69
N TYR A 92 -17.90 1.88 30.18
CA TYR A 92 -16.98 0.87 30.71
C TYR A 92 -17.22 0.66 32.20
N THR A 93 -17.37 -0.60 32.60
CA THR A 93 -17.45 -1.02 34.00
C THR A 93 -16.12 -1.67 34.39
N VAL A 94 -15.51 -1.17 35.47
CA VAL A 94 -14.27 -1.69 36.05
C VAL A 94 -14.53 -2.26 37.45
N ARG A 95 -14.03 -3.48 37.71
CA ARG A 95 -14.01 -4.07 39.06
C ARG A 95 -12.65 -3.81 39.70
N LEU A 96 -12.61 -2.84 40.61
CA LEU A 96 -11.39 -2.51 41.36
C LEU A 96 -11.14 -3.55 42.46
N PRO A 97 -9.90 -4.02 42.63
CA PRO A 97 -9.56 -4.90 43.75
C PRO A 97 -9.66 -4.13 45.06
N PHE A 98 -10.28 -4.75 46.07
CA PHE A 98 -10.25 -4.24 47.43
C PHE A 98 -8.94 -4.67 48.09
N LYS A 99 -8.39 -3.82 48.96
CA LYS A 99 -7.33 -4.25 49.87
C LYS A 99 -7.92 -5.28 50.83
N GLU A 100 -7.33 -6.46 50.92
CA GLU A 100 -7.53 -7.36 52.07
C GLU A 100 -6.97 -6.63 53.29
N ASN A 101 -7.79 -5.84 53.98
CA ASN A 101 -7.55 -5.41 55.36
C ASN A 101 -8.90 -5.07 55.99
N HIS A 102 -9.26 -5.97 56.92
CA HIS A 102 -10.40 -5.96 57.84
C HIS A 102 -11.78 -6.35 57.29
N LEU A 103 -12.00 -7.66 57.21
CA LEU A 103 -13.25 -8.23 57.69
C LEU A 103 -13.31 -8.10 59.24
N PRO A 104 -14.48 -7.80 59.85
CA PRO A 104 -14.78 -8.27 61.19
C PRO A 104 -15.03 -9.78 61.21
#